data_AF-A0A2N2BL25-F1
#
_entry.id   AF-A0A2N2BL25-F1
#
_cell.length_a   1.000
_cell.length_b   1.000
_cell.length_c   1.000
_cell.angle_alpha   90.00
_cell.angle_beta   90.00
_cell.angle_gamma   90.00
#
_symmetry.space_group_name_H-M   'P 1'
#
loop_
_entity.id
_entity.type
_entity.pdbx_description
1 polymer ?
#
loop_
_entity_poly.entity_id
_entity_poly.type
_entity_poly.pdbx_seq_one_letter_code
_entity_poly.pdbx_strand_id
1 'polypeptide(L)'
;VNTREFMRVKKEMVAGEVISVSTYFGDKRITDTLNGVETNAFNYIDVNSTFLQLEQGDNLFRYDADTGLDNLEVRIYHYDRYLGC
;
A
#
# COMPACT_ATOMS: atom_id res chain seq x y z
N VAL A 1 -9.64 6.51 14.24
CA VAL A 1 -10.76 5.65 13.78
C VAL A 1 -10.21 4.28 13.38
N ASN A 2 -10.92 3.16 13.60
CA ASN A 2 -10.52 1.82 13.13
C ASN A 2 -11.53 1.36 12.06
N THR A 3 -11.22 1.54 10.78
CA THR A 3 -12.15 1.19 9.68
C THR A 3 -12.25 -0.33 9.44
N ARG A 4 -11.32 -1.12 10.00
CA ARG A 4 -11.15 -2.57 9.75
C ARG A 4 -10.90 -2.91 8.28
N GLU A 5 -10.64 -1.90 7.45
CA GLU A 5 -10.26 -2.07 6.06
C GLU A 5 -8.80 -2.53 6.00
N PHE A 6 -8.48 -3.32 4.98
CA PHE A 6 -7.14 -3.80 4.75
C PHE A 6 -6.80 -3.72 3.26
N MET A 7 -5.51 -3.62 2.99
CA MET A 7 -4.93 -3.81 1.66
C MET A 7 -4.00 -5.02 1.74
N ARG A 8 -4.24 -6.04 0.91
CA ARG A 8 -3.41 -7.25 0.88
C ARG A 8 -2.86 -7.51 -0.51
N VAL A 9 -1.54 -7.69 -0.58
CA VAL A 9 -0.82 -8.12 -1.78
C VAL A 9 -0.44 -9.59 -1.61
N LYS A 10 -0.96 -10.46 -2.47
CA LYS A 10 -0.68 -11.91 -2.53
C LYS A 10 0.51 -12.16 -3.46
N LYS A 11 1.71 -11.82 -2.99
CA LYS A 11 2.96 -12.02 -3.72
C LYS A 11 4.10 -12.36 -2.77
N GLU A 12 4.99 -13.25 -3.19
CA GLU A 12 6.29 -13.46 -2.54
C GLU A 12 7.26 -12.39 -3.02
N MET A 13 7.81 -11.61 -2.09
CA MET A 13 8.80 -10.57 -2.38
C MET A 13 10.21 -11.14 -2.31
N VAL A 14 11.09 -10.64 -3.18
CA VAL A 14 12.54 -10.89 -3.09
C VAL A 14 13.30 -9.69 -2.52
N ALA A 15 14.53 -9.92 -2.05
CA ALA A 15 15.35 -8.85 -1.50
C ALA A 15 15.61 -7.74 -2.54
N GLY A 16 15.38 -6.48 -2.15
CA GLY A 16 15.52 -5.31 -3.03
C GLY A 16 14.29 -5.01 -3.90
N GLU A 17 13.22 -5.80 -3.78
CA GLU A 17 11.93 -5.53 -4.40
C GLU A 17 11.16 -4.45 -3.64
N VAL A 18 10.48 -3.56 -4.37
CA VAL A 18 9.63 -2.50 -3.80
C VAL A 18 8.26 -2.53 -4.46
N ILE A 19 7.23 -2.79 -3.66
CA ILE A 19 5.83 -2.72 -4.09
C ILE A 19 5.27 -1.36 -3.66
N SER A 20 4.86 -0.54 -4.65
CA SER A 20 4.28 0.77 -4.41
C SER A 20 2.78 0.74 -4.68
N VAL A 21 1.99 1.20 -3.71
CA VAL A 21 0.53 1.27 -3.78
C VAL A 21 0.11 2.73 -3.74
N SER A 22 -0.43 3.23 -4.85
CA SER A 22 -1.10 4.53 -4.91
C SER A 22 -2.58 4.37 -4.60
N THR A 23 -3.06 5.07 -3.58
CA THR A 23 -4.49 5.15 -3.24
C THR A 23 -5.17 6.41 -3.75
N TYR A 24 -4.43 7.26 -4.49
CA TYR A 24 -4.87 8.55 -5.01
C TYR A 24 -6.16 8.42 -5.84
N PHE A 25 -7.11 9.34 -5.62
CA PHE A 25 -8.36 9.35 -6.37
C PHE A 25 -8.09 9.65 -7.86
N GLY A 26 -8.46 8.71 -8.74
CA GLY A 26 -8.21 8.81 -10.18
C GLY A 26 -6.86 8.24 -10.64
N ASP A 27 -5.98 7.86 -9.71
CA ASP A 27 -4.70 7.20 -10.01
C ASP A 27 -4.43 6.07 -9.00
N LYS A 28 -5.38 5.15 -8.88
CA LYS A 28 -5.21 3.93 -8.08
C LYS A 28 -4.35 2.96 -8.88
N ARG A 29 -3.10 2.80 -8.45
CA ARG A 29 -2.09 2.04 -9.19
C ARG A 29 -1.24 1.24 -8.23
N ILE A 30 -0.82 0.06 -8.67
CA ILE A 30 0.09 -0.79 -7.92
C ILE A 30 1.20 -1.22 -8.84
N THR A 31 2.42 -0.88 -8.45
CA THR A 31 3.62 -1.18 -9.21
C THR A 31 4.56 -2.02 -8.38
N ASP A 32 5.21 -2.94 -9.05
CA ASP A 32 6.27 -3.75 -8.49
C ASP A 32 7.57 -3.36 -9.19
N THR A 33 8.55 -2.95 -8.40
CA THR A 33 9.86 -2.52 -8.89
C THR A 33 10.93 -3.45 -8.35
N LEU A 34 11.60 -4.15 -9.27
CA LEU A 34 12.74 -5.00 -8.95
C LEU A 34 13.92 -4.63 -9.85
N ASN A 35 15.08 -4.32 -9.26
CA ASN A 35 16.29 -3.94 -9.99
C ASN A 35 16.07 -2.79 -11.00
N GLY A 36 15.17 -1.85 -10.68
CA GLY A 36 14.83 -0.72 -11.54
C GLY A 36 13.84 -1.00 -12.67
N VAL A 37 13.33 -2.24 -12.79
CA VAL A 37 12.26 -2.59 -13.73
C VAL A 37 10.92 -2.47 -13.03
N GLU A 38 10.08 -1.53 -13.48
CA GLU A 38 8.71 -1.36 -12.99
C GLU A 38 7.75 -2.23 -13.79
N THR A 39 6.92 -3.01 -13.09
CA THR A 39 5.85 -3.83 -13.68
C THR A 39 4.52 -3.59 -12.97
N ASN A 40 3.42 -3.89 -13.65
CA ASN A 40 2.09 -3.78 -13.07
C ASN A 40 1.82 -4.97 -12.14
N ALA A 41 1.52 -4.69 -10.87
CA ALA A 41 1.27 -5.69 -9.83
C ALA A 41 -0.19 -5.72 -9.35
N PHE A 42 -1.12 -5.12 -10.09
CA PHE A 42 -2.53 -5.03 -9.71
C PHE A 42 -3.19 -6.42 -9.57
N ASN A 43 -2.74 -7.40 -10.34
CA ASN A 43 -3.26 -8.78 -10.32
C ASN A 43 -2.95 -9.53 -9.00
N TYR A 44 -2.00 -9.05 -8.20
CA TYR A 44 -1.64 -9.68 -6.93
C TYR A 44 -2.52 -9.21 -5.77
N ILE A 45 -3.38 -8.21 -5.97
CA ILE A 45 -4.26 -7.73 -4.90
C ILE A 45 -5.36 -8.71 -4.58
N ASP A 46 -5.66 -8.83 -3.28
CA ASP A 46 -6.86 -9.52 -2.87
C ASP A 46 -8.12 -8.76 -3.27
N VAL A 47 -9.10 -9.46 -3.85
CA VAL A 47 -10.36 -8.89 -4.33
C VAL A 47 -11.14 -8.18 -3.22
N ASN A 48 -10.95 -8.61 -1.97
CA ASN A 48 -11.56 -8.00 -0.79
C ASN A 48 -10.78 -6.79 -0.24
N SER A 49 -9.65 -6.42 -0.85
CA SER A 49 -8.83 -5.30 -0.42
C SER A 49 -9.52 -3.98 -0.73
N THR A 50 -9.31 -3.00 0.16
CA THR A 50 -9.82 -1.63 -0.02
C THR A 50 -8.64 -0.67 -0.16
N PHE A 51 -8.73 0.26 -1.11
CA PHE A 51 -7.76 1.35 -1.22
C PHE A 51 -7.96 2.34 -0.08
N LEU A 52 -7.19 2.16 0.97
CA LEU A 52 -7.26 2.91 2.22
C LEU A 52 -7.21 4.43 1.98
N GLN A 53 -8.02 5.16 2.74
CA GLN A 53 -8.03 6.62 2.80
C GLN A 53 -7.65 7.07 4.21
N LEU A 54 -7.08 8.26 4.32
CA LEU A 54 -6.76 8.86 5.62
C LEU A 54 -7.94 9.70 6.10
N GLU A 55 -8.33 9.49 7.35
CA GLU A 55 -9.31 10.31 8.06
C GLU A 55 -8.61 11.46 8.78
N GLN A 56 -9.36 12.51 9.15
CA GLN A 56 -8.80 13.59 9.98
C GLN A 56 -8.39 13.05 11.36
N GLY A 57 -7.16 13.38 11.78
CA GLY A 57 -6.60 12.99 13.07
C GLY A 57 -5.77 11.71 13.00
N ASP A 58 -5.78 10.94 14.09
CA ASP A 58 -4.90 9.77 14.24
C ASP A 58 -5.42 8.57 13.43
N ASN A 59 -4.59 8.15 12.48
CA ASN A 59 -4.79 6.95 11.67
C ASN A 59 -3.80 5.88 12.15
N LEU A 60 -4.32 4.82 12.76
CA LEU A 60 -3.50 3.70 13.22
C LEU A 60 -3.40 2.63 12.12
N PHE A 61 -2.20 2.46 11.57
CA PHE A 61 -1.90 1.39 10.62
C PHE A 61 -1.13 0.27 11.31
N ARG A 62 -1.44 -0.95 10.90
CA ARG A 62 -0.69 -2.16 11.24
C ARG A 62 -0.39 -2.90 9.96
N TYR A 63 0.81 -3.42 9.85
CA TYR A 63 1.21 -4.28 8.75
C TYR A 63 1.60 -5.64 9.31
N ASP A 64 1.44 -6.66 8.47
CA ASP A 64 1.76 -8.04 8.79
C ASP A 64 2.16 -8.77 7.50
N ALA A 65 2.81 -9.92 7.64
CA ALA A 65 3.20 -10.79 6.55
C ALA A 65 3.07 -12.25 6.97
N ASP A 66 2.61 -13.11 6.06
CA ASP A 66 2.48 -14.55 6.34
C ASP A 66 3.83 -15.17 6.75
N THR A 67 4.93 -14.68 6.18
CA THR A 67 6.31 -15.04 6.55
C THR A 67 7.25 -13.85 6.35
N GLY A 68 8.38 -13.84 7.07
CA GLY A 68 9.44 -12.86 6.86
C GLY A 68 9.14 -11.44 7.32
N LEU A 69 8.23 -11.25 8.29
CA LEU A 69 7.84 -9.95 8.84
C LEU A 69 9.04 -9.11 9.28
N ASP A 70 10.07 -9.73 9.87
CA ASP A 70 11.30 -9.05 10.32
C ASP A 70 12.11 -8.43 9.17
N ASN A 71 11.89 -8.88 7.94
CA ASN A 71 12.54 -8.37 6.72
C ASN A 71 11.64 -7.40 5.94
N LEU A 72 10.42 -7.14 6.42
CA LEU A 72 9.46 -6.27 5.76
C LEU A 72 9.51 -4.86 6.38
N GLU A 73 9.72 -3.86 5.53
CA GLU A 73 9.59 -2.46 5.90
C GLU A 73 8.43 -1.82 5.14
N VAL A 74 7.54 -1.13 5.87
CA VAL A 74 6.42 -0.40 5.27
C VAL A 74 6.59 1.09 5.53
N ARG A 75 6.54 1.88 4.46
CA ARG A 75 6.56 3.35 4.52
C ARG A 75 5.28 3.90 3.94
N ILE A 76 4.64 4.82 4.66
CA ILE A 76 3.42 5.49 4.23
C ILE A 76 3.75 6.96 3.98
N TYR A 77 3.57 7.39 2.74
CA TYR A 77 3.68 8.80 2.36
C TYR A 77 2.28 9.34 2.10
N HIS A 78 2.01 10.53 2.62
CA HIS A 78 0.76 11.24 2.38
C HIS A 78 1.02 12.71 2.07
N TYR A 79 0.07 13.29 1.35
CA TYR A 79 0.03 14.72 1.06
C TYR A 79 -1.28 15.26 1.61
N ASP A 80 -1.21 16.17 2.57
CA ASP A 80 -2.38 16.83 3.14
C ASP A 80 -3.09 17.62 2.05
N ARG A 81 -4.38 17.33 1.88
CA ARG A 81 -5.25 18.09 0.99
C ARG A 81 -6.02 19.09 1.83
N TYR A 82 -5.67 20.36 1.66
CA TYR A 82 -6.45 21.45 2.22
C TYR A 82 -7.51 21.86 1.20
N LEU A 83 -8.74 22.08 1.66
CA LEU A 83 -9.76 22.76 0.87
C LEU A 83 -9.32 24.22 0.69
N GLY A 84 -8.52 24.47 -0.36
CA GLY A 84 -8.29 25.80 -0.89
C GLY A 84 -9.51 26.21 -1.70
N CYS A 85 -10.06 27.39 -1.39
CA CYS A 85 -11.15 28.04 -2.11
C CYS A 85 -10.95 28.09 -3.63
#